data_AF-A0A376VRI7-F1
#
_entry.id   AF-A0A376VRI7-F1
#
_cell.length_a   1.000
_cell.length_b   1.000
_cell.length_c   1.000
_cell.angle_alpha   90.00
_cell.angle_beta   90.00
_cell.angle_gamma   90.00
#
_symmetry.space_group_name_H-M   'P 1'
#
loop_
_entity.id
_entity.type
_entity.pdbx_description
1 polymer ?
#
loop_
_entity_poly.entity_id
_entity_poly.type
_entity_poly.pdbx_seq_one_letter_code
_entity_poly.pdbx_strand_id
1 'polypeptide(L)' 'MDLGKREPVTEEEKLFVAVCRGEREPVTEAERVWSKYMTRIKRPKRFHTLSGGKPQVEGAEDYTDSDD' A
#
# COMPACT_ATOMS: atom_id res chain seq x y z
N MET A 1 -15.63 -18.58 3.55
CA MET A 1 -15.28 -17.93 2.26
C MET A 1 -13.95 -18.52 1.82
N ASP A 2 -13.84 -18.98 0.58
CA ASP A 2 -12.60 -19.55 0.07
C ASP A 2 -11.54 -18.43 0.07
N LEU A 3 -10.40 -18.64 0.76
CA LEU A 3 -9.33 -17.65 0.80
C LEU A 3 -8.83 -17.50 -0.64
N GLY A 4 -9.20 -16.38 -1.29
CA GLY A 4 -8.94 -16.06 -2.69
C GLY A 4 -7.46 -15.91 -3.04
N LYS A 5 -6.70 -16.99 -2.88
CA LYS A 5 -5.27 -17.12 -3.15
C LYS A 5 -5.13 -17.77 -4.52
N ARG A 6 -5.35 -16.97 -5.57
CA ARG A 6 -5.01 -17.37 -6.93
C ARG A 6 -3.58 -16.92 -7.23
N GLU A 7 -2.76 -17.87 -7.66
CA GLU A 7 -1.42 -17.57 -8.16
C GLU A 7 -1.49 -16.88 -9.54
N PRO A 8 -0.53 -16.00 -9.86
CA PRO A 8 -0.45 -15.39 -11.19
C PRO A 8 -0.18 -16.48 -12.23
N VAL A 9 -1.08 -16.62 -13.19
CA VAL A 9 -1.05 -17.65 -14.24
C VAL A 9 -0.44 -17.09 -15.51
N THR A 10 -0.87 -15.90 -15.92
CA THR A 10 -0.40 -15.27 -17.16
C THR A 10 0.92 -14.56 -16.95
N GLU A 11 1.65 -14.33 -18.04
CA GLU A 11 2.92 -13.60 -17.97
C GLU A 11 2.71 -12.16 -17.49
N GLU A 12 1.64 -11.51 -17.94
CA GLU A 12 1.27 -10.17 -17.49
C GLU A 12 1.03 -10.14 -15.97
N GLU A 13 0.30 -11.11 -15.43
CA GLU A 13 0.06 -11.21 -13.99
C GLU A 13 1.35 -11.39 -13.20
N LYS A 14 2.25 -12.26 -13.68
CA LYS A 14 3.55 -12.50 -13.02
C LYS A 14 4.41 -11.23 -13.01
N LEU A 15 4.48 -10.54 -14.14
CA LEU A 15 5.21 -9.28 -14.27
C LEU A 15 4.62 -8.18 -13.37
N PHE A 16 3.29 -8.09 -13.30
CA PHE A 16 2.61 -7.14 -12.43
C PHE A 16 2.86 -7.45 -10.94
N VAL A 17 2.87 -8.73 -10.56
CA VAL A 17 3.23 -9.16 -9.19
C VAL A 17 4.69 -8.80 -8.86
N ALA A 18 5.63 -8.98 -9.79
CA ALA A 18 7.03 -8.56 -9.60
C ALA A 18 7.15 -7.03 -9.39
N VAL A 19 6.37 -6.23 -10.11
CA VAL A 19 6.28 -4.78 -9.88
C VAL A 19 5.71 -4.47 -8.49
N CYS A 20 4.64 -5.16 -8.08
CA CYS A 20 4.06 -4.98 -6.74
C CYS A 20 5.04 -5.28 -5.60
N ARG A 21 5.96 -6.24 -5.83
CA ARG A 21 7.03 -6.62 -4.88
C ARG A 21 8.26 -5.72 -4.96
N GLY A 22 8.35 -4.85 -5.96
CA GLY A 22 9.52 -3.98 -6.18
C GLY A 22 10.72 -4.70 -6.80
N GLU A 23 10.52 -5.89 -7.36
CA GLU A 23 11.57 -6.68 -8.04
C GLU A 23 11.86 -6.14 -9.45
N ARG A 24 10.95 -5.32 -10.00
CA ARG A 24 11.03 -4.74 -11.34
C ARG A 24 10.39 -3.35 -11.38
N GLU A 25 10.92 -2.48 -12.25
CA GLU A 25 10.34 -1.17 -12.55
C GLU A 25 9.06 -1.25 -13.42
N PRO A 26 8.07 -0.37 -13.19
CA PRO A 26 6.81 -0.37 -13.94
C PRO A 26 7.00 0.11 -15.38
N VAL A 27 6.55 -0.69 -16.35
CA VAL A 27 6.65 -0.40 -17.79
C VAL A 27 5.28 -0.05 -18.38
N THR A 28 4.24 -0.82 -18.06
CA THR A 28 2.89 -0.59 -18.59
C THR A 28 2.21 0.59 -17.89
N GLU A 29 1.16 1.13 -18.50
CA GLU A 29 0.39 2.22 -17.87
C GLU A 29 -0.25 1.77 -16.55
N ALA A 30 -0.81 0.55 -16.50
CA ALA A 30 -1.40 0.00 -15.29
C ALA A 30 -0.38 -0.11 -14.15
N GLU A 31 0.83 -0.62 -14.44
CA GLU A 31 1.93 -0.73 -13.48
C GLU A 31 2.37 0.66 -12.96
N ARG A 32 2.46 1.65 -13.84
CA ARG A 32 2.85 3.02 -13.47
C ARG A 32 1.79 3.72 -12.62
N VAL A 33 0.52 3.53 -12.97
CA VAL A 33 -0.61 4.05 -12.18
C VAL A 33 -0.61 3.43 -10.78
N TRP A 34 -0.40 2.11 -10.68
CA TRP A 34 -0.31 1.41 -9.41
C TRP A 34 0.86 1.91 -8.56
N SER A 35 2.06 2.01 -9.13
CA SER A 35 3.25 2.54 -8.44
C SER A 35 3.03 3.96 -7.93
N LYS A 36 2.42 4.83 -8.76
CA LYS A 36 2.05 6.20 -8.37
C LYS A 36 1.05 6.20 -7.21
N TYR A 37 0.02 5.36 -7.26
CA TYR A 37 -0.98 5.24 -6.20
C TYR A 37 -0.34 4.81 -4.88
N MET A 38 0.44 3.73 -4.90
CA MET A 38 1.13 3.19 -3.72
C MET A 38 2.06 4.22 -3.09
N THR A 39 2.82 4.94 -3.92
CA THR A 39 3.69 6.05 -3.49
C THR A 39 2.92 7.18 -2.82
N ARG A 40 1.65 7.42 -3.19
CA ARG A 40 0.81 8.47 -2.58
C ARG A 40 0.21 8.02 -1.27
N ILE A 41 -0.30 6.80 -1.18
CA ILE A 41 -1.00 6.33 0.02
C ILE A 41 -0.05 5.96 1.17
N LYS A 42 1.18 5.52 0.85
CA LYS A 42 2.21 5.19 1.86
C LYS A 42 2.87 6.42 2.46
N ARG A 43 2.57 7.64 1.98
CA ARG A 43 3.14 8.87 2.55
C ARG A 43 2.55 9.10 3.94
N PRO A 44 3.38 9.43 4.95
CA PRO A 44 2.89 9.85 6.26
C PRO A 44 1.91 11.01 6.12
N LYS A 45 0.72 10.87 6.69
CA LYS A 45 -0.27 11.95 6.72
C LYS A 45 0.00 12.82 7.94
N ARG A 46 0.11 14.13 7.72
CA ARG A 46 0.14 15.09 8.83
C ARG A 46 -1.29 15.34 9.27
N PHE A 47 -1.62 14.89 10.47
CA PHE A 47 -2.89 15.22 11.10
C PHE A 47 -2.77 16.60 11.74
N HIS A 48 -3.72 17.48 11.46
CA HIS A 48 -3.78 18.81 12.05
C HIS A 48 -5.11 18.98 12.77
N THR A 49 -5.08 19.28 14.07
CA THR A 49 -6.26 19.60 14.86
C THR A 49 -6.54 21.10 14.80
N LEU A 50 -7.80 21.48 14.62
CA LEU A 50 -8.21 22.89 14.51
C LEU A 50 -8.22 23.64 15.86
N SER A 51 -8.12 22.92 16.98
CA SER A 51 -7.81 23.49 18.29
C SER A 51 -6.29 23.48 18.48
N GLY A 52 -5.70 24.66 18.72
CA GLY A 52 -4.25 24.92 18.79
C GLY A 52 -3.51 24.28 19.99
N GLY A 53 -3.82 23.04 20.32
CA GLY A 53 -3.05 22.20 21.23
C GLY A 53 -1.83 21.61 20.52
N LYS A 54 -0.72 21.48 21.26
CA LYS A 54 0.55 20.96 20.73
C LYS A 54 0.35 19.59 20.07
N PRO A 55 0.97 19.32 18.91
CA PRO A 55 0.88 18.02 18.27
C PRO A 55 1.55 16.96 19.15
N GLN A 56 0.76 16.13 19.83
CA GLN A 56 1.25 14.86 20.34
C GLN A 56 1.42 13.94 19.12
N VAL A 57 2.63 13.95 18.57
CA VAL A 57 3.07 12.86 17.69
C VAL A 57 3.43 11.70 18.61
N GLU A 58 2.43 11.09 19.23
CA GLU A 58 2.60 9.86 19.99
C GLU A 58 2.24 8.68 19.10
N GLY A 59 3.01 7.60 19.23
CA GLY A 59 3.28 6.60 18.21
C GLY A 59 2.07 6.15 17.39
N ALA A 60 2.26 6.12 16.08
CA ALA A 60 1.50 5.22 15.22
C ALA A 60 1.91 3.79 15.59
N GLU A 61 1.40 3.29 16.70
CA GLU A 61 1.60 1.91 17.14
C GLU A 61 0.59 1.00 16.43
N ASP A 62 1.11 -0.17 16.08
CA ASP A 62 0.63 -1.11 15.08
C ASP A 62 -0.87 -1.42 15.14
N TYR A 63 -1.48 -1.47 13.95
CA TYR A 63 -2.78 -2.11 13.76
C TYR A 63 -2.60 -3.61 14.03
N THR A 64 -2.80 -4.03 15.28
CA THR A 64 -2.99 -5.44 15.63
C THR A 64 -4.43 -5.80 15.34
N ASP A 65 -4.62 -6.49 14.21
CA ASP A 65 -5.87 -7.18 13.88
C ASP A 65 -6.07 -8.29 14.92
N SER A 66 -6.89 -8.02 15.93
CA SER A 66 -7.38 -9.05 16.85
C SER A 66 -8.72 -9.53 16.31
N ASP A 67 -8.68 -10.59 15.52
CA ASP A 67 -9.84 -11.42 15.17
C ASP A 67 -10.39 -12.06 16.48
N ASP A 68 -11.65 -11.77 16.82
CA ASP A 68 -12.50 -12.56 17.73
C ASP A 68 -13.80 -12.96 16.99
#